data_AF-A0A954S7X2-F1
#
_entry.id   AF-A0A954S7X2-F1
#
_cell.length_a   1.000
_cell.length_b   1.000
_cell.length_c   1.000
_cell.angle_alpha   90.00
_cell.angle_beta   90.00
_cell.angle_gamma   90.00
#
_symmetry.space_group_name_H-M   'P 1'
#
loop_
_entity.id
_entity.type
_entity.pdbx_description
1 polymer ?
#
loop_
_entity_poly.entity_id
_entity_poly.type
_entity_poly.pdbx_seq_one_letter_code
_entity_poly.pdbx_strand_id
1 'polypeptide(L)'
;MPGQNPAVTAADANVSPRRWRFPLLVTAVVGLLIIVAWTAEHDRLDNALRTVITILVGLLASIVLFLWWVLFSGFSIRLRVLVAVLLIAVVGSFVSSVRQVAFTGDMTPQFTFRWEPLPADELEAHRAGMVTHDAVPTVEVSKIGPSDIAEYRGPQRDGIVAGPALSRDWETSPPPLRWRQPVGLGYASFAVVGPTAITIEQRRENEAVVCYDTSTGAELWVHKYPALFEESLGGNGPRATPTIFADVVVALGGTGVLSCLDRATGDEKWSVTILEDNGVKNVEWGMAGSPLVVNDMVIVAPGAQKGGEESSAVVGYDIQTGNRMWSGGKTTASYASPVLATLDGVDQVVQFDAGGLSAYDVTTGQRWWHHPWKSEYDTNAAQPVLLPGDRVLITSNVGVTLLQLTHEESEWTITPLWKNRNLKADYANAIARDGYLYGLDKGIMVCLDLESGERLWKGGRYGHGQMLLSNDLLVLLSEKGELVLVEATPQEHRELTRFQAIEGRTWNNPTLVDGIIYIRNHLEMASYDLRASTSP
;
A
#
# COMPACT_ATOMS: atom_id res chain seq x y z
N MET A 1 -71.36 -57.21 -12.73
CA MET A 1 -70.62 -57.08 -11.45
C MET A 1 -69.16 -56.73 -11.78
N PRO A 2 -68.67 -55.58 -11.33
CA PRO A 2 -67.33 -55.08 -11.65
C PRO A 2 -66.30 -55.60 -10.64
N GLY A 3 -65.13 -56.05 -11.12
CA GLY A 3 -64.04 -56.59 -10.31
C GLY A 3 -62.76 -55.77 -10.48
N GLN A 4 -62.63 -54.76 -9.63
CA GLN A 4 -61.44 -54.15 -9.02
C GLN A 4 -60.11 -54.05 -9.82
N ASN A 5 -59.76 -52.80 -10.13
CA ASN A 5 -58.42 -52.29 -10.44
C ASN A 5 -57.46 -52.44 -9.24
N PRO A 6 -56.15 -52.60 -9.47
CA PRO A 6 -55.15 -52.68 -8.42
C PRO A 6 -54.90 -51.30 -7.79
N ALA A 7 -54.74 -51.29 -6.47
CA ALA A 7 -54.39 -50.12 -5.68
C ALA A 7 -53.00 -49.60 -6.08
N VAL A 8 -52.96 -48.42 -6.70
CA VAL A 8 -51.77 -47.60 -6.80
C VAL A 8 -51.50 -47.01 -5.41
N THR A 9 -50.44 -47.48 -4.76
CA THR A 9 -49.90 -46.85 -3.54
C THR A 9 -49.31 -45.49 -3.91
N ALA A 10 -50.09 -44.43 -3.74
CA ALA A 10 -49.57 -43.08 -3.64
C ALA A 10 -48.83 -42.94 -2.32
N ALA A 11 -47.54 -43.25 -2.32
CA ALA A 11 -46.63 -42.79 -1.28
C ALA A 11 -46.40 -41.28 -1.52
N ASP A 12 -47.36 -40.47 -1.09
CA ASP A 12 -47.18 -39.03 -0.95
C ASP A 12 -46.06 -38.81 0.08
N ALA A 13 -44.87 -38.48 -0.43
CA ALA A 13 -43.77 -37.95 0.35
C ALA A 13 -44.13 -36.53 0.82
N ASN A 14 -45.09 -36.43 1.74
CA ASN A 14 -45.38 -35.21 2.48
C ASN A 14 -44.22 -34.96 3.46
N VAL A 15 -43.16 -34.32 2.97
CA VAL A 15 -42.06 -33.82 3.79
C VAL A 15 -42.66 -32.83 4.81
N SER A 16 -42.66 -33.20 6.09
CA SER A 16 -43.35 -32.39 7.09
C SER A 16 -42.78 -30.95 7.16
N PRO A 17 -43.62 -29.90 7.17
CA PRO A 17 -43.18 -28.50 7.13
C PRO A 17 -42.38 -28.08 8.37
N ARG A 18 -42.28 -28.92 9.41
CA ARG A 18 -41.40 -28.70 10.57
C ARG A 18 -39.93 -28.92 10.26
N ARG A 19 -39.59 -29.74 9.24
CA ARG A 19 -38.20 -30.09 8.89
C ARG A 19 -37.41 -28.93 8.30
N TRP A 20 -38.07 -27.93 7.71
CA TRP A 20 -37.38 -26.80 7.06
C TRP A 20 -37.36 -25.52 7.89
N ARG A 21 -38.07 -25.47 9.02
CA ARG A 21 -38.19 -24.24 9.84
C ARG A 21 -36.85 -23.76 10.39
N PHE A 22 -36.03 -24.69 10.88
CA PHE A 22 -34.72 -24.35 11.43
C PHE A 22 -33.75 -23.80 10.37
N PRO A 23 -33.48 -24.49 9.24
CA PRO A 23 -32.58 -23.95 8.22
C PRO A 23 -33.09 -22.66 7.59
N LEU A 24 -34.41 -22.51 7.40
CA LEU A 24 -35.00 -21.25 6.93
C LEU A 24 -34.80 -20.11 7.94
N LEU A 25 -34.97 -20.37 9.23
CA LEU A 25 -34.74 -19.38 10.29
C LEU A 25 -33.27 -18.96 10.33
N VAL A 26 -32.33 -19.92 10.33
CA VAL A 26 -30.89 -19.62 10.31
C VAL A 26 -30.53 -18.76 9.11
N THR A 27 -31.02 -19.13 7.92
CA THR A 27 -30.78 -18.37 6.68
C THR A 27 -31.38 -16.96 6.74
N ALA A 28 -32.59 -16.81 7.29
CA ALA A 28 -33.23 -15.52 7.44
C ALA A 28 -32.49 -14.61 8.44
N VAL A 29 -32.04 -15.15 9.57
CA VAL A 29 -31.23 -14.42 10.56
C VAL A 29 -29.91 -13.98 9.96
N VAL A 30 -29.23 -14.87 9.23
CA VAL A 30 -27.97 -14.56 8.54
C VAL A 30 -28.16 -13.47 7.49
N GLY A 31 -29.20 -13.57 6.66
CA GLY A 31 -29.56 -12.55 5.68
C GLY A 31 -29.83 -11.20 6.34
N LEU A 32 -30.57 -11.19 7.47
CA LEU A 32 -30.82 -9.97 8.24
C LEU A 32 -29.52 -9.37 8.81
N LEU A 33 -28.63 -10.19 9.38
CA LEU A 33 -27.35 -9.73 9.93
C LEU A 33 -26.46 -9.12 8.83
N ILE A 34 -26.40 -9.73 7.65
CA ILE A 34 -25.67 -9.20 6.49
C ILE A 34 -26.31 -7.88 6.04
N ILE A 35 -27.64 -7.82 5.89
CA ILE A 35 -28.32 -6.56 5.53
C ILE A 35 -28.00 -5.47 6.54
N VAL A 36 -28.15 -5.74 7.84
CA VAL A 36 -27.86 -4.77 8.91
C VAL A 36 -26.42 -4.28 8.83
N ALA A 37 -25.45 -5.18 8.63
CA ALA A 37 -24.03 -4.81 8.51
C ALA A 37 -23.78 -3.89 7.29
N TRP A 38 -24.41 -4.17 6.15
CA TRP A 38 -24.21 -3.40 4.92
C TRP A 38 -25.06 -2.12 4.83
N THR A 39 -26.16 -2.02 5.58
CA THR A 39 -27.00 -0.81 5.68
C THR A 39 -26.60 0.13 6.81
N ALA A 40 -25.72 -0.30 7.72
CA ALA A 40 -25.21 0.57 8.77
C ALA A 40 -24.46 1.77 8.17
N GLU A 41 -24.49 2.91 8.85
CA GLU A 41 -23.75 4.10 8.44
C GLU A 41 -22.24 3.80 8.32
N HIS A 42 -21.59 4.36 7.29
CA HIS A 42 -20.16 4.16 7.02
C HIS A 42 -19.26 4.61 8.18
N ASP A 43 -19.71 5.57 9.00
CA ASP A 43 -18.95 6.03 10.16
C ASP A 43 -18.91 4.99 11.29
N ARG A 44 -19.82 3.99 11.29
CA ARG A 44 -19.88 2.92 12.28
C ARG A 44 -19.15 1.64 11.85
N LEU A 45 -19.27 1.24 10.58
CA LEU A 45 -18.63 0.05 10.01
C LEU A 45 -18.02 0.40 8.65
N ASP A 46 -16.70 0.28 8.53
CA ASP A 46 -16.01 0.37 7.24
C ASP A 46 -16.18 -0.92 6.41
N ASN A 47 -15.69 -0.89 5.17
CA ASN A 47 -15.83 -2.02 4.24
C ASN A 47 -15.09 -3.26 4.73
N ALA A 48 -13.87 -3.10 5.25
CA ALA A 48 -13.09 -4.19 5.83
C ALA A 48 -13.88 -4.95 6.90
N LEU A 49 -14.44 -4.24 7.88
CA LEU A 49 -15.21 -4.85 8.96
C LEU A 49 -16.53 -5.47 8.45
N ARG A 50 -17.22 -4.85 7.48
CA ARG A 50 -18.40 -5.44 6.82
C ARG A 50 -18.07 -6.75 6.15
N THR A 51 -16.96 -6.80 5.41
CA THR A 51 -16.49 -8.02 4.73
C THR A 51 -16.17 -9.11 5.74
N VAL A 52 -15.42 -8.80 6.81
CA VAL A 52 -15.10 -9.76 7.88
C VAL A 52 -16.36 -10.31 8.55
N ILE A 53 -17.30 -9.44 8.93
CA ILE A 53 -18.59 -9.86 9.53
C ILE A 53 -19.35 -10.78 8.56
N THR A 54 -19.42 -10.41 7.28
CA THR A 54 -20.12 -11.20 6.25
C THR A 54 -19.53 -12.60 6.12
N ILE A 55 -18.19 -12.70 6.06
CA ILE A 55 -17.48 -13.97 5.98
C ILE A 55 -17.73 -14.82 7.23
N LEU A 56 -17.57 -14.25 8.43
CA LEU A 56 -17.73 -14.97 9.69
C LEU A 56 -19.17 -15.48 9.89
N VAL A 57 -20.17 -14.63 9.64
CA VAL A 57 -21.58 -14.99 9.74
C VAL A 57 -21.92 -16.07 8.72
N GLY A 58 -21.45 -15.94 7.48
CA GLY A 58 -21.65 -16.95 6.43
C GLY A 58 -21.01 -18.30 6.75
N LEU A 59 -19.77 -18.31 7.27
CA LEU A 59 -19.08 -19.53 7.69
C LEU A 59 -19.78 -20.21 8.87
N LEU A 60 -20.14 -19.44 9.91
CA LEU A 60 -20.84 -19.97 11.07
C LEU A 60 -22.19 -20.57 10.67
N ALA A 61 -22.94 -19.88 9.80
CA ALA A 61 -24.20 -20.38 9.26
C ALA A 61 -24.01 -21.70 8.51
N SER A 62 -22.97 -21.78 7.68
CA SER A 62 -22.64 -22.98 6.90
C SER A 62 -22.33 -24.17 7.82
N ILE A 63 -21.56 -23.96 8.90
CA ILE A 63 -21.26 -24.98 9.91
C ILE A 63 -22.54 -25.42 10.63
N VAL A 64 -23.37 -24.48 11.09
CA VAL A 64 -24.63 -24.78 11.79
C VAL A 64 -25.58 -25.57 10.90
N LEU A 65 -25.73 -25.16 9.63
CA LEU A 65 -26.57 -25.84 8.65
C LEU A 65 -26.03 -27.24 8.31
N PHE A 66 -24.71 -27.40 8.20
CA PHE A 66 -24.07 -28.68 7.99
C PHE A 66 -24.29 -29.64 9.17
N LEU A 67 -24.08 -29.18 10.40
CA LEU A 67 -24.35 -29.97 11.61
C LEU A 67 -25.83 -30.35 11.72
N TRP A 68 -26.72 -29.40 11.43
CA TRP A 68 -28.16 -29.67 11.37
C TRP A 68 -28.50 -30.73 10.31
N TRP A 69 -27.87 -30.65 9.14
CA TRP A 69 -28.07 -31.63 8.07
C TRP A 69 -27.72 -33.04 8.53
N VAL A 70 -26.53 -33.21 9.11
CA VAL A 70 -26.01 -34.51 9.57
C VAL A 70 -26.85 -35.07 10.72
N LEU A 71 -27.17 -34.25 11.72
CA LEU A 71 -27.73 -34.72 12.98
C LEU A 71 -29.28 -34.71 12.98
N PHE A 72 -29.92 -33.70 12.40
CA PHE A 72 -31.32 -33.36 12.69
C PHE A 72 -32.27 -33.27 11.48
N SER A 73 -31.77 -33.39 10.24
CA SER A 73 -32.55 -33.14 9.01
C SER A 73 -33.75 -34.05 8.74
N GLY A 74 -33.89 -35.15 9.48
CA GLY A 74 -34.99 -36.11 9.31
C GLY A 74 -34.90 -36.99 8.05
N PHE A 75 -33.88 -36.81 7.20
CA PHE A 75 -33.61 -37.67 6.04
C PHE A 75 -33.01 -39.02 6.45
N SER A 76 -33.01 -39.99 5.54
CA SER A 76 -32.36 -41.29 5.76
C SER A 76 -30.86 -41.12 5.99
N ILE A 77 -30.27 -41.97 6.84
CA ILE A 77 -28.84 -41.89 7.17
C ILE A 77 -27.96 -41.99 5.92
N ARG A 78 -28.36 -42.80 4.93
CA ARG A 78 -27.67 -42.94 3.63
C ARG A 78 -27.61 -41.61 2.89
N LEU A 79 -28.73 -40.90 2.80
CA LEU A 79 -28.78 -39.61 2.11
C LEU A 79 -27.99 -38.53 2.86
N ARG A 80 -28.07 -38.50 4.20
CA ARG A 80 -27.31 -37.56 5.02
C ARG A 80 -25.81 -37.72 4.82
N VAL A 81 -25.33 -38.96 4.92
CA VAL A 81 -23.92 -39.31 4.72
C VAL A 81 -23.48 -39.01 3.30
N LEU A 82 -24.27 -39.37 2.29
CA LEU A 82 -23.95 -39.09 0.89
C LEU A 82 -23.76 -37.58 0.65
N VAL A 83 -24.72 -36.75 1.07
CA VAL A 83 -24.63 -35.30 0.90
C VAL A 83 -23.50 -34.70 1.73
N ALA A 84 -23.26 -35.19 2.95
CA ALA A 84 -22.15 -34.72 3.77
C ALA A 84 -20.80 -35.04 3.12
N VAL A 85 -20.61 -36.26 2.59
CA VAL A 85 -19.40 -36.66 1.87
C VAL A 85 -19.22 -35.82 0.60
N LEU A 86 -20.29 -35.58 -0.17
CA LEU A 86 -20.23 -34.72 -1.35
C LEU A 86 -19.85 -33.28 -1.01
N LEU A 87 -20.45 -32.69 0.05
CA LEU A 87 -20.09 -31.34 0.50
C LEU A 87 -18.63 -31.27 0.98
N ILE A 88 -18.18 -32.25 1.75
CA ILE A 88 -16.77 -32.35 2.19
C ILE A 88 -15.86 -32.49 0.97
N ALA A 89 -16.22 -33.31 -0.03
CA ALA A 89 -15.44 -33.48 -1.24
C ALA A 89 -15.39 -32.20 -2.08
N VAL A 90 -16.49 -31.45 -2.19
CA VAL A 90 -16.54 -30.17 -2.90
C VAL A 90 -15.68 -29.13 -2.20
N VAL A 91 -15.83 -28.96 -0.88
CA VAL A 91 -15.02 -28.02 -0.09
C VAL A 91 -13.55 -28.44 -0.13
N GLY A 92 -13.26 -29.73 0.03
CA GLY A 92 -11.90 -30.28 -0.06
C GLY A 92 -11.28 -30.08 -1.45
N SER A 93 -12.06 -30.23 -2.52
CA SER A 93 -11.62 -29.96 -3.89
C SER A 93 -11.38 -28.47 -4.14
N PHE A 94 -12.21 -27.59 -3.57
CA PHE A 94 -11.98 -26.15 -3.64
C PHE A 94 -10.69 -25.78 -2.90
N VAL A 95 -10.54 -26.22 -1.65
CA VAL A 95 -9.33 -25.96 -0.84
C VAL A 95 -8.08 -26.54 -1.51
N SER A 96 -8.15 -27.75 -2.08
CA SER A 96 -7.01 -28.34 -2.78
C SER A 96 -6.68 -27.62 -4.09
N SER A 97 -7.67 -26.99 -4.74
CA SER A 97 -7.46 -26.20 -5.96
C SER A 97 -6.81 -24.85 -5.73
N VAL A 98 -6.97 -24.27 -4.54
CA VAL A 98 -6.39 -22.97 -4.17
C VAL A 98 -4.90 -23.13 -3.90
N ARG A 99 -4.09 -22.29 -4.56
CA ARG A 99 -2.65 -22.15 -4.30
C ARG A 99 -2.41 -21.16 -3.16
N GLN A 100 -3.04 -19.99 -3.25
CA GLN A 100 -2.85 -18.87 -2.32
C GLN A 100 -4.16 -18.12 -2.12
N VAL A 101 -4.33 -17.58 -0.91
CA VAL A 101 -5.38 -16.62 -0.57
C VAL A 101 -4.72 -15.31 -0.21
N ALA A 102 -5.06 -14.25 -0.91
CA ALA A 102 -4.63 -12.87 -0.62
C ALA A 102 -5.86 -12.01 -0.26
N PHE A 103 -5.64 -10.80 0.24
CA PHE A 103 -6.72 -9.88 0.59
C PHE A 103 -6.53 -8.49 -0.03
N THR A 104 -7.63 -7.87 -0.43
CA THR A 104 -7.66 -6.43 -0.73
C THR A 104 -7.56 -5.62 0.57
N GLY A 105 -7.38 -4.30 0.49
CA GLY A 105 -7.32 -3.46 1.70
C GLY A 105 -8.65 -3.44 2.46
N ASP A 106 -9.76 -3.58 1.73
CA ASP A 106 -11.11 -3.82 2.27
C ASP A 106 -11.36 -5.28 2.73
N MET A 107 -10.30 -6.07 2.97
CA MET A 107 -10.35 -7.46 3.46
C MET A 107 -11.17 -8.44 2.59
N THR A 108 -11.29 -8.18 1.29
CA THR A 108 -11.96 -9.10 0.35
C THR A 108 -10.97 -10.18 -0.08
N PRO A 109 -11.30 -11.48 0.09
CA PRO A 109 -10.41 -12.56 -0.27
C PRO A 109 -10.28 -12.68 -1.79
N GLN A 110 -9.04 -12.87 -2.26
CA GLN A 110 -8.66 -13.16 -3.63
C GLN A 110 -8.01 -14.53 -3.67
N PHE A 111 -8.48 -15.39 -4.57
CA PHE A 111 -8.01 -16.76 -4.70
C PHE A 111 -7.15 -16.88 -5.96
N THR A 112 -5.93 -17.39 -5.79
CA THR A 112 -5.08 -17.82 -6.90
C THR A 112 -5.12 -19.33 -6.98
N PHE A 113 -5.45 -19.88 -8.14
CA PHE A 113 -5.60 -21.33 -8.32
C PHE A 113 -4.29 -22.00 -8.74
N ARG A 114 -4.15 -23.30 -8.43
CA ARG A 114 -2.92 -24.07 -8.70
C ARG A 114 -2.55 -24.21 -10.18
N TRP A 115 -3.50 -24.00 -11.09
CA TRP A 115 -3.28 -24.05 -12.53
C TRP A 115 -3.03 -22.67 -13.15
N GLU A 116 -3.17 -21.59 -12.40
CA GLU A 116 -2.87 -20.26 -12.91
C GLU A 116 -1.35 -20.07 -13.02
N PRO A 117 -0.86 -19.42 -14.10
CA PRO A 117 0.55 -19.09 -14.23
C PRO A 117 0.97 -18.20 -13.06
N LEU A 118 2.22 -18.34 -12.61
CA LEU A 118 2.74 -17.42 -11.61
C LEU A 118 3.10 -16.09 -12.28
N PRO A 119 2.91 -14.94 -11.61
CA PRO A 119 3.41 -13.66 -12.11
C PRO A 119 4.91 -13.69 -12.44
N ALA A 120 5.68 -14.48 -11.68
CA ALA A 120 7.10 -14.70 -11.96
C ALA A 120 7.35 -15.40 -13.31
N ASP A 121 6.49 -16.34 -13.70
CA ASP A 121 6.61 -17.05 -14.99
C ASP A 121 6.33 -16.09 -16.15
N GLU A 122 5.34 -15.20 -16.01
CA GLU A 122 5.02 -14.16 -17.00
C GLU A 122 6.16 -13.15 -17.16
N LEU A 123 6.73 -12.68 -16.05
CA LEU A 123 7.89 -11.79 -16.06
C LEU A 123 9.11 -12.45 -16.73
N GLU A 124 9.38 -13.71 -16.41
CA GLU A 124 10.50 -14.45 -17.01
C GLU A 124 10.30 -14.67 -18.51
N ALA A 125 9.09 -15.00 -18.94
CA ALA A 125 8.75 -15.16 -20.36
C ALA A 125 8.89 -13.83 -21.13
N HIS A 126 8.40 -12.73 -20.55
CA HIS A 126 8.53 -11.39 -21.14
C HIS A 126 10.00 -10.98 -21.27
N ARG A 127 10.80 -11.17 -20.22
CA ARG A 127 12.24 -10.86 -20.22
C ARG A 127 13.01 -11.71 -21.22
N ALA A 128 12.66 -12.99 -21.40
CA ALA A 128 13.29 -13.86 -22.38
C ALA A 128 13.00 -13.45 -23.83
N GLY A 129 11.89 -12.73 -24.08
CA GLY A 129 11.52 -12.20 -25.39
C GLY A 129 12.19 -10.86 -25.73
N MET A 130 12.79 -10.17 -24.77
CA MET A 130 13.55 -8.95 -25.03
C MET A 130 14.94 -9.28 -25.58
N VAL A 131 15.36 -8.59 -26.65
CA VAL A 131 16.73 -8.71 -27.17
C VAL A 131 17.68 -8.18 -26.09
N THR A 132 18.45 -9.09 -25.48
CA THR A 132 19.61 -8.72 -24.67
C THR A 132 20.54 -7.93 -25.56
N HIS A 133 20.65 -6.63 -25.31
CA HIS A 133 21.71 -5.85 -25.94
C HIS A 133 23.02 -6.41 -25.36
N ASP A 134 23.77 -7.12 -26.20
CA ASP A 134 25.11 -7.59 -25.85
C ASP A 134 25.97 -6.38 -25.47
N ALA A 135 26.57 -6.46 -24.29
CA ALA A 135 27.13 -5.37 -23.48
C ALA A 135 26.06 -4.41 -22.91
N VAL A 136 25.82 -4.50 -21.59
CA VAL A 136 25.12 -3.45 -20.83
C VAL A 136 25.87 -2.14 -21.09
N PRO A 137 25.32 -1.18 -21.84
CA PRO A 137 25.94 0.13 -21.92
C PRO A 137 25.94 0.67 -20.49
N THR A 138 27.09 1.13 -20.00
CA THR A 138 27.13 1.91 -18.77
C THR A 138 26.06 2.99 -18.88
N VAL A 139 25.07 2.94 -17.99
CA VAL A 139 23.92 3.85 -18.09
C VAL A 139 24.43 5.28 -17.91
N GLU A 140 24.04 6.18 -18.80
CA GLU A 140 24.45 7.57 -18.72
C GLU A 140 23.86 8.21 -17.45
N VAL A 141 24.73 8.49 -16.48
CA VAL A 141 24.33 9.08 -15.20
C VAL A 141 24.01 10.56 -15.40
N SER A 142 22.73 10.85 -15.56
CA SER A 142 22.23 12.23 -15.62
C SER A 142 22.27 12.88 -14.24
N LYS A 143 22.67 14.15 -14.17
CA LYS A 143 22.49 14.94 -12.93
C LYS A 143 21.01 15.04 -12.62
N ILE A 144 20.68 15.01 -11.32
CA ILE A 144 19.30 15.14 -10.86
C ILE A 144 18.82 16.56 -11.20
N GLY A 145 17.82 16.63 -12.08
CA GLY A 145 17.15 17.85 -12.47
C GLY A 145 16.02 18.24 -11.50
N PRO A 146 15.47 19.46 -11.63
CA PRO A 146 14.43 19.97 -10.74
C PRO A 146 13.07 19.27 -10.89
N SER A 147 12.80 18.64 -12.04
CA SER A 147 11.58 17.88 -12.32
C SER A 147 11.72 16.38 -12.04
N ASP A 148 12.95 15.90 -11.81
CA ASP A 148 13.20 14.50 -11.50
C ASP A 148 12.68 14.13 -10.11
N ILE A 149 12.26 12.88 -9.96
CA ILE A 149 11.77 12.32 -8.71
C ILE A 149 12.76 11.26 -8.26
N ALA A 150 13.86 11.71 -7.66
CA ALA A 150 14.97 10.84 -7.24
C ALA A 150 14.66 9.99 -6.00
N GLU A 151 13.58 10.29 -5.28
CA GLU A 151 13.23 9.63 -4.02
C GLU A 151 11.71 9.55 -3.81
N TYR A 152 11.31 8.84 -2.75
CA TYR A 152 9.92 8.61 -2.37
C TYR A 152 9.09 9.90 -2.32
N ARG A 153 8.05 9.99 -3.18
CA ARG A 153 7.10 11.13 -3.23
C ARG A 153 7.74 12.48 -3.55
N GLY A 154 8.91 12.49 -4.20
CA GLY A 154 9.59 13.72 -4.61
C GLY A 154 10.55 14.28 -3.55
N PRO A 155 11.27 15.37 -3.88
CA PRO A 155 12.38 15.89 -3.06
C PRO A 155 12.02 16.28 -1.62
N GLN A 156 10.75 16.58 -1.35
CA GLN A 156 10.25 16.92 0.00
C GLN A 156 9.44 15.80 0.64
N ARG A 157 9.27 14.66 -0.05
CA ARG A 157 8.43 13.51 0.34
C ARG A 157 6.95 13.83 0.60
N ASP A 158 6.50 15.00 0.18
CA ASP A 158 5.13 15.49 0.37
C ASP A 158 4.18 15.01 -0.75
N GLY A 159 4.71 14.57 -1.90
CA GLY A 159 3.95 14.17 -3.07
C GLY A 159 3.47 15.35 -3.92
N ILE A 160 4.06 16.54 -3.74
CA ILE A 160 3.84 17.69 -4.60
C ILE A 160 4.92 17.70 -5.68
N VAL A 161 4.50 17.65 -6.94
CA VAL A 161 5.41 17.55 -8.09
C VAL A 161 5.23 18.73 -9.03
N ALA A 162 6.36 19.24 -9.53
CA ALA A 162 6.37 20.27 -10.56
C ALA A 162 6.27 19.63 -11.95
N GLY A 163 5.63 20.33 -12.89
CA GLY A 163 5.54 19.84 -14.25
C GLY A 163 4.60 20.66 -15.14
N PRO A 164 4.52 20.31 -16.43
CA PRO A 164 3.61 20.95 -17.38
C PRO A 164 2.14 20.73 -16.99
N ALA A 165 1.25 21.48 -17.63
CA ALA A 165 -0.19 21.24 -17.50
C ALA A 165 -0.57 19.84 -18.01
N LEU A 166 -1.44 19.16 -17.27
CA LEU A 166 -1.95 17.83 -17.62
C LEU A 166 -3.23 17.93 -18.45
N SER A 167 -3.46 16.97 -19.34
CA SER A 167 -4.74 16.83 -20.04
C SER A 167 -5.85 16.52 -19.04
N ARG A 168 -6.96 17.27 -19.09
CA ARG A 168 -8.08 17.15 -18.13
C ARG A 168 -9.23 16.26 -18.63
N ASP A 169 -9.19 15.84 -19.90
CA ASP A 169 -10.23 15.05 -20.52
C ASP A 169 -9.61 13.82 -21.20
N TRP A 170 -9.62 12.70 -20.49
CA TRP A 170 -9.16 11.41 -20.99
C TRP A 170 -10.27 10.60 -21.63
N GLU A 171 -11.53 11.05 -21.55
CA GLU A 171 -12.65 10.38 -22.22
C GLU A 171 -12.60 10.64 -23.73
N THR A 172 -12.32 11.89 -24.11
CA THR A 172 -12.16 12.25 -25.54
C THR A 172 -10.74 12.05 -26.04
N SER A 173 -9.73 12.28 -25.19
CA SER A 173 -8.31 12.24 -25.53
C SER A 173 -7.53 11.39 -24.52
N PRO A 174 -7.64 10.05 -24.59
CA PRO A 174 -6.98 9.17 -23.64
C PRO A 174 -5.45 9.35 -23.68
N PRO A 175 -4.76 9.34 -22.51
CA PRO A 175 -3.32 9.47 -22.44
C PRO A 175 -2.60 8.42 -23.31
N PRO A 176 -1.65 8.83 -24.16
CA PRO A 176 -0.84 7.90 -24.93
C PRO A 176 -0.09 6.93 -24.01
N LEU A 177 -0.27 5.63 -24.23
CA LEU A 177 0.53 4.59 -23.60
C LEU A 177 1.93 4.59 -24.24
N ARG A 178 2.99 4.71 -23.42
CA ARG A 178 4.38 4.62 -23.87
C ARG A 178 4.85 3.17 -23.89
N TRP A 179 4.67 2.48 -22.77
CA TRP A 179 4.99 1.06 -22.61
C TRP A 179 4.22 0.48 -21.42
N ARG A 180 3.97 -0.83 -21.45
CA ARG A 180 3.37 -1.61 -20.37
C ARG A 180 3.91 -3.04 -20.41
N GLN A 181 4.19 -3.61 -19.25
CA GLN A 181 4.83 -4.93 -19.14
C GLN A 181 4.72 -5.52 -17.72
N PRO A 182 4.91 -6.85 -17.57
CA PRO A 182 5.02 -7.48 -16.25
C PRO A 182 6.17 -6.90 -15.40
N VAL A 183 6.03 -6.97 -14.09
CA VAL A 183 7.03 -6.55 -13.09
C VAL A 183 7.07 -7.54 -11.94
N GLY A 184 8.18 -7.60 -11.19
CA GLY A 184 8.24 -8.44 -9.99
C GLY A 184 7.26 -7.99 -8.90
N LEU A 185 6.98 -8.86 -7.94
CA LEU A 185 6.06 -8.55 -6.83
C LEU A 185 6.61 -7.40 -5.98
N GLY A 186 5.74 -6.60 -5.36
CA GLY A 186 6.15 -5.53 -4.45
C GLY A 186 5.33 -4.25 -4.61
N TYR A 187 5.55 -3.33 -3.67
CA TYR A 187 4.75 -2.11 -3.49
C TYR A 187 5.57 -0.81 -3.53
N ALA A 188 6.86 -0.92 -3.83
CA ALA A 188 7.73 0.24 -4.07
C ALA A 188 7.26 1.07 -5.27
N SER A 189 7.51 2.38 -5.22
CA SER A 189 7.33 3.29 -6.36
C SER A 189 8.58 3.25 -7.27
N PHE A 190 8.63 4.15 -8.24
CA PHE A 190 9.82 4.41 -9.05
C PHE A 190 10.54 5.67 -8.58
N ALA A 191 11.86 5.60 -8.43
CA ALA A 191 12.72 6.77 -8.48
C ALA A 191 13.13 7.02 -9.95
N VAL A 192 12.83 8.20 -10.48
CA VAL A 192 13.01 8.53 -11.89
C VAL A 192 13.92 9.74 -12.03
N VAL A 193 15.06 9.55 -12.70
CA VAL A 193 16.03 10.62 -13.01
C VAL A 193 16.46 10.48 -14.46
N GLY A 194 16.13 11.47 -15.29
CA GLY A 194 16.47 11.49 -16.71
C GLY A 194 16.01 10.22 -17.46
N PRO A 195 16.93 9.44 -18.07
CA PRO A 195 16.56 8.24 -18.83
C PRO A 195 16.29 7.01 -17.96
N THR A 196 16.43 7.09 -16.64
CA THR A 196 16.37 5.93 -15.73
C THR A 196 15.18 5.97 -14.79
N ALA A 197 14.46 4.84 -14.68
CA ALA A 197 13.45 4.57 -13.67
C ALA A 197 13.87 3.36 -12.84
N ILE A 198 14.09 3.54 -11.54
CA ILE A 198 14.62 2.52 -10.63
C ILE A 198 13.57 2.16 -9.60
N THR A 199 13.41 0.85 -9.37
CA THR A 199 12.50 0.33 -8.35
C THR A 199 13.09 -0.93 -7.72
N ILE A 200 12.43 -1.46 -6.69
CA ILE A 200 12.77 -2.75 -6.09
C ILE A 200 11.57 -3.70 -6.17
N GLU A 201 11.81 -4.96 -6.50
CA GLU A 201 10.78 -5.97 -6.74
C GLU A 201 11.25 -7.37 -6.31
N GLN A 202 10.34 -8.30 -6.09
CA GLN A 202 10.64 -9.69 -5.75
C GLN A 202 10.49 -10.60 -6.98
N ARG A 203 11.56 -11.34 -7.27
CA ARG A 203 11.68 -12.31 -8.37
C ARG A 203 11.97 -13.70 -7.77
N ARG A 204 10.91 -14.48 -7.53
CA ARG A 204 10.96 -15.76 -6.81
C ARG A 204 11.56 -15.57 -5.41
N GLU A 205 12.65 -16.28 -5.11
CA GLU A 205 13.36 -16.29 -3.81
C GLU A 205 14.32 -15.10 -3.61
N ASN A 206 14.28 -14.11 -4.50
CA ASN A 206 15.19 -12.97 -4.47
C ASN A 206 14.41 -11.66 -4.52
N GLU A 207 14.91 -10.66 -3.81
CA GLU A 207 14.60 -9.27 -4.10
C GLU A 207 15.60 -8.74 -5.14
N ALA A 208 15.15 -7.80 -5.96
CA ALA A 208 15.87 -7.27 -7.09
C ALA A 208 15.66 -5.76 -7.17
N VAL A 209 16.76 -5.00 -7.10
CA VAL A 209 16.76 -3.58 -7.49
C VAL A 209 16.98 -3.55 -8.99
N VAL A 210 16.05 -2.91 -9.71
CA VAL A 210 16.03 -2.95 -11.18
C VAL A 210 15.98 -1.53 -11.72
N CYS A 211 16.84 -1.25 -12.69
CA CYS A 211 16.83 -0.03 -13.47
C CYS A 211 16.21 -0.28 -14.84
N TYR A 212 15.26 0.56 -15.21
CA TYR A 212 14.56 0.52 -16.48
C TYR A 212 14.81 1.81 -17.27
N ASP A 213 14.81 1.70 -18.59
CA ASP A 213 14.81 2.84 -19.49
C ASP A 213 13.44 3.52 -19.48
N THR A 214 13.38 4.83 -19.21
CA THR A 214 12.11 5.57 -19.09
C THR A 214 11.33 5.64 -20.40
N SER A 215 12.00 5.50 -21.54
CA SER A 215 11.39 5.66 -22.85
C SER A 215 10.77 4.38 -23.41
N THR A 216 11.37 3.24 -23.11
CA THR A 216 11.02 1.93 -23.67
C THR A 216 10.53 0.94 -22.61
N GLY A 217 10.87 1.16 -21.34
CA GLY A 217 10.68 0.19 -20.26
C GLY A 217 11.72 -0.94 -20.25
N ALA A 218 12.72 -0.93 -21.14
CA ALA A 218 13.72 -2.00 -21.19
C ALA A 218 14.53 -2.08 -19.88
N GLU A 219 14.78 -3.29 -19.39
CA GLU A 219 15.69 -3.52 -18.24
C GLU A 219 17.12 -3.15 -18.64
N LEU A 220 17.71 -2.17 -17.94
CA LEU A 220 19.08 -1.69 -18.16
C LEU A 220 20.08 -2.46 -17.32
N TRP A 221 19.81 -2.61 -16.03
CA TRP A 221 20.58 -3.45 -15.11
C TRP A 221 19.70 -4.00 -14.00
N VAL A 222 20.17 -5.08 -13.37
CA VAL A 222 19.52 -5.67 -12.20
C VAL A 222 20.55 -6.12 -11.16
N HIS A 223 20.33 -5.69 -9.92
CA HIS A 223 21.02 -6.23 -8.75
C HIS A 223 20.07 -7.17 -8.00
N LYS A 224 20.44 -8.45 -7.83
CA LYS A 224 19.61 -9.46 -7.14
C LYS A 224 20.33 -9.98 -5.91
N TYR A 225 19.59 -10.17 -4.83
CA TYR A 225 20.09 -10.83 -3.63
C TYR A 225 19.05 -11.79 -3.03
N PRO A 226 19.48 -12.85 -2.31
CA PRO A 226 18.56 -13.79 -1.68
C PRO A 226 17.74 -13.09 -0.60
N ALA A 227 16.44 -12.97 -0.83
CA ALA A 227 15.47 -12.41 0.09
C ALA A 227 14.08 -12.80 -0.39
N LEU A 228 13.29 -13.39 0.51
CA LEU A 228 11.90 -13.73 0.27
C LEU A 228 11.05 -13.08 1.36
N PHE A 229 10.18 -12.16 0.97
CA PHE A 229 9.17 -11.58 1.84
C PHE A 229 7.77 -12.02 1.38
N GLU A 230 7.03 -12.66 2.30
CA GLU A 230 5.66 -13.11 2.06
C GLU A 230 4.73 -12.64 3.17
N GLU A 231 3.61 -12.03 2.78
CA GLU A 231 2.55 -11.67 3.71
C GLU A 231 1.19 -11.72 2.99
N SER A 232 0.22 -12.35 3.63
CA SER A 232 -1.09 -12.68 3.07
C SER A 232 -2.03 -11.47 2.90
N LEU A 233 -1.97 -10.50 3.81
CA LEU A 233 -2.79 -9.29 3.78
C LEU A 233 -2.10 -8.22 2.93
N GLY A 234 -0.88 -7.86 3.33
CA GLY A 234 -0.02 -6.84 2.75
C GLY A 234 0.62 -7.20 1.41
N GLY A 235 0.53 -8.47 0.98
CA GLY A 235 1.15 -8.99 -0.24
C GLY A 235 2.64 -9.27 -0.12
N ASN A 236 3.22 -9.79 -1.21
CA ASN A 236 4.62 -10.22 -1.24
C ASN A 236 5.56 -9.13 -1.77
N GLY A 237 6.84 -9.24 -1.41
CA GLY A 237 7.90 -8.38 -1.91
C GLY A 237 8.11 -7.04 -1.19
N PRO A 238 9.12 -6.28 -1.63
CA PRO A 238 9.57 -5.05 -0.99
C PRO A 238 8.64 -3.87 -1.24
N ARG A 239 8.69 -2.86 -0.34
CA ARG A 239 7.74 -1.72 -0.32
C ARG A 239 8.42 -0.36 -0.32
N ALA A 240 9.66 -0.28 0.17
CA ALA A 240 10.41 0.97 0.23
C ALA A 240 10.87 1.39 -1.17
N THR A 241 10.63 2.65 -1.52
CA THR A 241 11.09 3.21 -2.80
C THR A 241 12.58 3.50 -2.71
N PRO A 242 13.41 3.09 -3.70
CA PRO A 242 14.82 3.44 -3.71
C PRO A 242 15.05 4.96 -3.74
N THR A 243 16.20 5.40 -3.25
CA THR A 243 16.65 6.79 -3.32
C THR A 243 17.88 6.88 -4.21
N ILE A 244 17.81 7.70 -5.24
CA ILE A 244 18.91 8.04 -6.12
C ILE A 244 19.63 9.25 -5.53
N PHE A 245 20.92 9.10 -5.24
CA PHE A 245 21.73 10.20 -4.72
C PHE A 245 23.08 10.22 -5.45
N ALA A 246 23.34 11.29 -6.18
CA ALA A 246 24.56 11.44 -7.00
C ALA A 246 24.80 10.22 -7.94
N ASP A 247 25.88 9.47 -7.68
CA ASP A 247 26.34 8.29 -8.41
C ASP A 247 25.87 6.96 -7.80
N VAL A 248 25.02 7.00 -6.77
CA VAL A 248 24.54 5.79 -6.08
C VAL A 248 23.02 5.69 -6.04
N VAL A 249 22.57 4.45 -5.84
CA VAL A 249 21.18 4.09 -5.56
C VAL A 249 21.16 3.38 -4.22
N VAL A 250 20.33 3.84 -3.30
CA VAL A 250 20.13 3.22 -2.00
C VAL A 250 18.74 2.59 -1.97
N ALA A 251 18.66 1.30 -1.66
CA ALA A 251 17.40 0.55 -1.65
C ALA A 251 17.27 -0.29 -0.37
N LEU A 252 16.06 -0.33 0.20
CA LEU A 252 15.73 -1.14 1.36
C LEU A 252 14.75 -2.25 0.98
N GLY A 253 15.17 -3.50 1.21
CA GLY A 253 14.34 -4.67 0.99
C GLY A 253 13.27 -4.89 2.06
N GLY A 254 12.25 -5.69 1.75
CA GLY A 254 11.15 -6.00 2.69
C GLY A 254 11.62 -6.77 3.92
N THR A 255 12.74 -7.50 3.78
CA THR A 255 13.44 -8.25 4.84
C THR A 255 14.49 -7.43 5.59
N GLY A 256 14.67 -6.14 5.26
CA GLY A 256 15.62 -5.26 5.94
C GLY A 256 17.03 -5.24 5.35
N VAL A 257 17.26 -5.76 4.15
CA VAL A 257 18.55 -5.61 3.45
C VAL A 257 18.62 -4.19 2.87
N LEU A 258 19.49 -3.35 3.42
CA LEU A 258 19.81 -2.03 2.90
C LEU A 258 21.04 -2.15 1.98
N SER A 259 20.87 -1.83 0.71
CA SER A 259 21.93 -1.91 -0.31
C SER A 259 22.27 -0.53 -0.84
N CYS A 260 23.55 -0.25 -1.06
CA CYS A 260 24.03 0.88 -1.83
C CYS A 260 24.71 0.37 -3.09
N LEU A 261 24.20 0.81 -4.23
CA LEU A 261 24.58 0.32 -5.55
C LEU A 261 25.18 1.46 -6.37
N ASP A 262 26.13 1.14 -7.24
CA ASP A 262 26.53 2.03 -8.32
C ASP A 262 25.32 2.29 -9.24
N ARG A 263 25.03 3.56 -9.50
CA ARG A 263 23.85 3.95 -10.28
C ARG A 263 23.95 3.55 -11.76
N ALA A 264 25.15 3.50 -12.31
CA ALA A 264 25.37 3.24 -13.72
C ALA A 264 25.33 1.74 -14.04
N THR A 265 25.81 0.90 -13.12
CA THR A 265 25.96 -0.55 -13.35
C THR A 265 25.04 -1.42 -12.50
N GLY A 266 24.56 -0.91 -11.36
CA GLY A 266 23.86 -1.72 -10.36
C GLY A 266 24.78 -2.57 -9.48
N ASP A 267 26.10 -2.40 -9.58
CA ASP A 267 27.05 -3.16 -8.76
C ASP A 267 26.94 -2.75 -7.29
N GLU A 268 27.00 -3.73 -6.39
CA GLU A 268 26.95 -3.48 -4.96
C GLU A 268 28.23 -2.79 -4.49
N LYS A 269 28.09 -1.62 -3.86
CA LYS A 269 29.17 -0.95 -3.12
C LYS A 269 29.24 -1.48 -1.69
N TRP A 270 28.09 -1.61 -1.04
CA TRP A 270 27.94 -2.23 0.27
C TRP A 270 26.49 -2.65 0.52
N SER A 271 26.29 -3.58 1.45
CA SER A 271 24.97 -3.93 1.99
C SER A 271 25.03 -4.23 3.49
N VAL A 272 23.93 -3.94 4.19
CA VAL A 272 23.73 -4.21 5.62
C VAL A 272 22.31 -4.71 5.86
N THR A 273 22.15 -5.77 6.64
CA THR A 273 20.82 -6.20 7.14
C THR A 273 20.47 -5.40 8.39
N ILE A 274 19.66 -4.35 8.25
CA ILE A 274 19.40 -3.35 9.31
C ILE A 274 18.72 -3.96 10.54
N LEU A 275 17.97 -5.05 10.35
CA LEU A 275 17.30 -5.76 11.45
C LEU A 275 18.32 -6.52 12.30
N GLU A 276 19.30 -7.15 11.66
CA GLU A 276 20.39 -7.87 12.34
C GLU A 276 21.34 -6.89 13.04
N ASP A 277 21.77 -5.85 12.32
CA ASP A 277 22.62 -4.78 12.86
C ASP A 277 21.99 -4.09 14.08
N ASN A 278 20.67 -3.88 14.04
CA ASN A 278 19.94 -3.23 15.13
C ASN A 278 19.37 -4.20 16.18
N GLY A 279 19.57 -5.52 16.02
CA GLY A 279 19.13 -6.54 16.97
C GLY A 279 17.61 -6.68 17.12
N VAL A 280 16.86 -6.49 16.04
CA VAL A 280 15.39 -6.52 16.02
C VAL A 280 14.82 -7.54 15.05
N LYS A 281 13.56 -7.93 15.27
CA LYS A 281 12.81 -8.74 14.30
C LYS A 281 12.04 -7.85 13.34
N ASN A 282 11.74 -8.40 12.17
CA ASN A 282 10.90 -7.71 11.21
C ASN A 282 9.48 -7.49 11.76
N VAL A 283 8.82 -6.44 11.29
CA VAL A 283 7.41 -6.16 11.57
C VAL A 283 6.49 -6.94 10.64
N GLU A 284 5.20 -7.01 10.98
CA GLU A 284 4.20 -7.86 10.31
C GLU A 284 4.15 -7.66 8.79
N TRP A 285 4.12 -6.41 8.31
CA TRP A 285 4.05 -6.09 6.87
C TRP A 285 5.41 -5.73 6.24
N GLY A 286 6.51 -6.09 6.89
CA GLY A 286 7.87 -5.88 6.39
C GLY A 286 8.35 -4.43 6.44
N MET A 287 9.61 -4.21 6.07
CA MET A 287 10.17 -2.87 5.99
C MET A 287 9.60 -2.09 4.79
N ALA A 288 9.10 -0.88 5.08
CA ALA A 288 8.46 -0.02 4.09
C ALA A 288 8.99 1.42 4.06
N GLY A 289 9.73 1.85 5.09
CA GLY A 289 10.32 3.19 5.15
C GLY A 289 11.40 3.39 4.09
N SER A 290 11.14 4.25 3.12
CA SER A 290 12.09 4.56 2.03
C SER A 290 13.34 5.26 2.59
N PRO A 291 14.56 4.82 2.24
CA PRO A 291 15.80 5.39 2.79
C PRO A 291 15.88 6.90 2.54
N LEU A 292 16.14 7.69 3.59
CA LEU A 292 16.37 9.13 3.47
C LEU A 292 17.87 9.38 3.35
N VAL A 293 18.30 10.14 2.35
CA VAL A 293 19.70 10.56 2.24
C VAL A 293 19.81 12.03 2.63
N VAL A 294 20.60 12.31 3.66
CA VAL A 294 20.91 13.69 4.09
C VAL A 294 22.42 13.82 4.20
N ASN A 295 22.99 14.80 3.49
CA ASN A 295 24.44 14.93 3.32
C ASN A 295 25.03 13.62 2.77
N ASP A 296 25.91 12.96 3.52
CA ASP A 296 26.52 11.67 3.17
C ASP A 296 25.99 10.51 4.02
N MET A 297 24.75 10.62 4.50
CA MET A 297 24.17 9.67 5.44
C MET A 297 22.85 9.09 4.94
N VAL A 298 22.73 7.78 5.04
CA VAL A 298 21.52 7.02 4.77
C VAL A 298 20.78 6.76 6.08
N ILE A 299 19.57 7.25 6.19
CA ILE A 299 18.75 7.19 7.40
C ILE A 299 17.55 6.27 7.16
N VAL A 300 17.40 5.28 8.03
CA VAL A 300 16.35 4.25 7.98
C VAL A 300 15.76 4.02 9.38
N ALA A 301 14.55 3.47 9.43
CA ALA A 301 13.82 3.24 10.68
C ALA A 301 13.57 1.73 10.93
N PRO A 302 14.59 0.94 11.34
CA PRO A 302 14.41 -0.47 11.66
C PRO A 302 13.52 -0.71 12.88
N GLY A 303 13.30 0.33 13.71
CA GLY A 303 12.57 0.22 14.96
C GLY A 303 13.38 -0.41 16.09
N ALA A 304 12.97 -0.16 17.33
CA ALA A 304 13.56 -0.77 18.52
C ALA A 304 12.75 -1.99 18.98
N GLN A 305 13.43 -2.99 19.55
CA GLN A 305 12.80 -4.10 20.26
C GLN A 305 12.12 -3.58 21.53
N LYS A 306 10.87 -3.98 21.76
CA LYS A 306 10.15 -3.64 22.98
C LYS A 306 10.89 -4.19 24.21
N GLY A 307 11.39 -3.29 25.06
CA GLY A 307 12.16 -3.63 26.27
C GLY A 307 13.64 -3.96 26.02
N GLY A 308 14.15 -3.77 24.80
CA GLY A 308 15.57 -3.91 24.50
C GLY A 308 16.33 -2.61 24.72
N GLU A 309 17.49 -2.67 25.37
CA GLU A 309 18.32 -1.48 25.65
C GLU A 309 19.18 -1.07 24.45
N GLU A 310 19.54 -2.00 23.55
CA GLU A 310 20.55 -1.75 22.51
C GLU A 310 19.99 -1.38 21.13
N SER A 311 18.74 -1.73 20.83
CA SER A 311 18.10 -1.41 19.55
C SER A 311 17.57 0.03 19.52
N SER A 312 17.55 0.65 18.35
CA SER A 312 17.12 2.04 18.16
C SER A 312 16.01 2.17 17.12
N ALA A 313 15.16 3.20 17.27
CA ALA A 313 14.06 3.45 16.36
C ALA A 313 14.54 3.83 14.95
N VAL A 314 15.55 4.71 14.90
CA VAL A 314 16.17 5.23 13.68
C VAL A 314 17.67 4.97 13.73
N VAL A 315 18.26 4.68 12.57
CA VAL A 315 19.70 4.43 12.40
C VAL A 315 20.20 5.20 11.18
N GLY A 316 21.36 5.84 11.33
CA GLY A 316 22.09 6.50 10.25
C GLY A 316 23.33 5.69 9.87
N TYR A 317 23.52 5.45 8.58
CA TYR A 317 24.67 4.76 7.99
C TYR A 317 25.43 5.70 7.06
N ASP A 318 26.75 5.57 7.02
CA ASP A 318 27.60 6.31 6.09
C ASP A 318 27.35 5.83 4.65
N ILE A 319 27.05 6.74 3.72
CA ILE A 319 26.65 6.38 2.36
C ILE A 319 27.77 5.73 1.54
N GLN A 320 29.03 5.96 1.91
CA GLN A 320 30.20 5.45 1.18
C GLN A 320 30.57 4.04 1.65
N THR A 321 30.38 3.74 2.94
CA THR A 321 30.93 2.54 3.58
C THR A 321 29.87 1.60 4.14
N GLY A 322 28.64 2.07 4.36
CA GLY A 322 27.59 1.31 5.05
C GLY A 322 27.82 1.17 6.55
N ASN A 323 28.83 1.84 7.12
CA ASN A 323 29.10 1.78 8.54
C ASN A 323 28.05 2.58 9.33
N ARG A 324 27.57 2.00 10.44
CA ARG A 324 26.66 2.69 11.36
C ARG A 324 27.33 3.92 11.96
N MET A 325 26.73 5.09 11.75
CA MET A 325 27.23 6.37 12.28
C MET A 325 26.56 6.72 13.61
N TRP A 326 25.25 6.59 13.69
CA TRP A 326 24.48 6.83 14.92
C TRP A 326 23.20 6.00 14.95
N SER A 327 22.58 5.98 16.12
CA SER A 327 21.25 5.40 16.30
C SER A 327 20.48 6.15 17.39
N GLY A 328 19.16 6.23 17.26
CA GLY A 328 18.32 7.07 18.12
C GLY A 328 16.94 6.49 18.40
N GLY A 329 16.42 6.79 19.60
CA GLY A 329 15.03 6.46 19.99
C GLY A 329 14.82 5.01 20.40
N LYS A 330 13.63 4.71 20.92
CA LYS A 330 13.27 3.39 21.50
C LYS A 330 11.88 2.90 21.08
N THR A 331 11.35 3.46 20.01
CA THR A 331 10.03 3.10 19.47
C THR A 331 10.15 1.95 18.48
N THR A 332 9.20 1.02 18.48
CA THR A 332 9.11 -0.05 17.48
C THR A 332 8.80 0.55 16.09
N ALA A 333 9.25 -0.11 15.03
CA ALA A 333 9.08 0.39 13.66
C ALA A 333 7.59 0.51 13.28
N SER A 334 7.33 1.37 12.32
CA SER A 334 6.09 1.36 11.55
C SER A 334 6.42 1.55 10.07
N TYR A 335 5.56 2.20 9.29
CA TYR A 335 5.62 2.12 7.82
C TYR A 335 5.84 3.48 7.13
N ALA A 336 5.79 4.60 7.88
CA ALA A 336 6.15 5.91 7.34
C ALA A 336 7.67 6.01 7.09
N SER A 337 8.05 6.77 6.06
CA SER A 337 9.45 6.99 5.73
C SER A 337 10.03 8.15 6.55
N PRO A 338 11.32 8.12 6.92
CA PRO A 338 11.96 9.28 7.53
C PRO A 338 11.89 10.49 6.58
N VAL A 339 11.73 11.69 7.12
CA VAL A 339 11.74 12.94 6.34
C VAL A 339 12.61 14.00 7.02
N LEU A 340 13.36 14.76 6.24
CA LEU A 340 14.08 15.93 6.73
C LEU A 340 13.11 17.10 6.84
N ALA A 341 13.07 17.75 7.99
CA ALA A 341 12.26 18.93 8.22
C ALA A 341 13.09 20.01 8.90
N THR A 342 12.92 21.26 8.47
CA THR A 342 13.32 22.43 9.25
C THR A 342 12.10 22.91 10.01
N LEU A 343 12.10 22.76 11.34
CA LEU A 343 11.02 23.26 12.21
C LEU A 343 11.62 24.26 13.18
N ASP A 344 10.99 25.41 13.32
CA ASP A 344 11.44 26.54 14.13
C ASP A 344 12.93 26.89 13.91
N GLY A 345 13.34 26.85 12.63
CA GLY A 345 14.70 27.13 12.19
C GLY A 345 15.74 26.02 12.44
N VAL A 346 15.31 24.84 12.91
CA VAL A 346 16.21 23.72 13.22
C VAL A 346 15.93 22.50 12.33
N ASP A 347 16.97 22.05 11.63
CA ASP A 347 16.95 20.84 10.80
C ASP A 347 16.92 19.58 11.67
N GLN A 348 15.99 18.68 11.37
CA GLN A 348 15.82 17.41 12.06
C GLN A 348 15.24 16.32 11.16
N VAL A 349 15.55 15.08 11.52
CA VAL A 349 14.90 13.90 10.95
C VAL A 349 13.60 13.69 11.71
N VAL A 350 12.47 13.74 11.04
CA VAL A 350 11.16 13.41 11.59
C VAL A 350 10.79 12.01 11.17
N GLN A 351 10.34 11.20 12.14
CA GLN A 351 9.93 9.81 11.90
C GLN A 351 8.63 9.52 12.65
N PHE A 352 7.69 8.89 11.94
CA PHE A 352 6.39 8.48 12.47
C PHE A 352 6.34 6.96 12.67
N ASP A 353 6.66 6.54 13.89
CA ASP A 353 6.79 5.15 14.30
C ASP A 353 5.54 4.66 15.02
N ALA A 354 5.50 3.38 15.42
CA ALA A 354 4.34 2.75 16.07
C ALA A 354 3.85 3.46 17.34
N GLY A 355 4.78 4.10 18.06
CA GLY A 355 4.48 4.85 19.29
C GLY A 355 4.12 6.32 19.05
N GLY A 356 4.37 6.85 17.87
CA GLY A 356 4.06 8.23 17.50
C GLY A 356 5.16 8.95 16.74
N LEU A 357 5.02 10.27 16.64
CA LEU A 357 5.91 11.14 15.88
C LEU A 357 7.10 11.54 16.75
N SER A 358 8.31 11.39 16.25
CA SER A 358 9.53 11.83 16.95
C SER A 358 10.42 12.58 15.99
N ALA A 359 11.32 13.41 16.54
CA ALA A 359 12.41 13.95 15.76
C ALA A 359 13.77 13.79 16.41
N TYR A 360 14.78 13.78 15.54
CA TYR A 360 16.15 13.43 15.86
C TYR A 360 17.09 14.45 15.24
N ASP A 361 18.14 14.79 15.99
CA ASP A 361 19.28 15.51 15.46
C ASP A 361 19.87 14.76 14.25
N VAL A 362 20.08 15.48 13.15
CA VAL A 362 20.53 14.89 11.87
C VAL A 362 21.92 14.24 11.99
N THR A 363 22.79 14.78 12.86
CA THR A 363 24.20 14.38 12.92
C THR A 363 24.48 13.30 13.95
N THR A 364 23.78 13.34 15.09
CA THR A 364 24.04 12.55 16.29
C THR A 364 22.96 11.50 16.55
N GLY A 365 21.79 11.63 15.94
CA GLY A 365 20.65 10.75 16.22
C GLY A 365 20.00 10.98 17.58
N GLN A 366 20.39 12.02 18.32
CA GLN A 366 19.76 12.33 19.59
C GLN A 366 18.29 12.68 19.35
N ARG A 367 17.38 11.97 20.02
CA ARG A 367 15.95 12.30 19.98
C ARG A 367 15.71 13.60 20.74
N TRP A 368 15.17 14.61 20.06
CA TRP A 368 14.84 15.89 20.65
C TRP A 368 13.45 15.90 21.27
N TRP A 369 12.47 15.35 20.56
CA TRP A 369 11.10 15.32 21.05
C TRP A 369 10.32 14.10 20.56
N HIS A 370 9.18 13.87 21.22
CA HIS A 370 8.26 12.79 20.90
C HIS A 370 6.82 13.22 21.20
N HIS A 371 5.94 13.07 20.22
CA HIS A 371 4.50 13.19 20.36
C HIS A 371 3.85 11.80 20.28
N PRO A 372 3.21 11.32 21.37
CA PRO A 372 2.63 9.98 21.40
C PRO A 372 1.41 9.87 20.49
N TRP A 373 1.37 8.82 19.67
CA TRP A 373 0.24 8.51 18.82
C TRP A 373 0.15 7.00 18.59
N LYS A 374 -0.95 6.39 19.04
CA LYS A 374 -1.21 4.95 18.95
C LYS A 374 -2.33 4.69 17.94
N SER A 375 -1.98 4.03 16.84
CA SER A 375 -2.92 3.49 15.86
C SER A 375 -3.36 2.07 16.22
N GLU A 376 -4.38 1.56 15.53
CA GLU A 376 -4.68 0.13 15.60
C GLU A 376 -3.56 -0.66 14.91
N TYR A 377 -3.17 -1.80 15.48
CA TYR A 377 -2.10 -2.67 14.97
C TYR A 377 -0.72 -2.00 14.80
N ASP A 378 -0.46 -0.86 15.45
CA ASP A 378 0.82 -0.16 15.34
C ASP A 378 1.16 0.28 13.89
N THR A 379 0.11 0.57 13.11
CA THR A 379 0.16 0.98 11.70
C THR A 379 0.09 2.50 11.52
N ASN A 380 1.23 3.15 11.68
CA ASN A 380 1.46 4.54 11.30
C ASN A 380 2.20 4.57 9.96
N ALA A 381 1.42 4.53 8.86
CA ALA A 381 1.95 4.38 7.51
C ALA A 381 1.89 5.66 6.66
N ALA A 382 0.94 6.55 6.92
CA ALA A 382 0.83 7.80 6.19
C ALA A 382 2.02 8.72 6.53
N GLN A 383 2.63 9.30 5.49
CA GLN A 383 3.73 10.25 5.63
C GLN A 383 3.27 11.49 6.42
N PRO A 384 4.02 11.95 7.44
CA PRO A 384 3.76 13.24 8.07
C PRO A 384 3.76 14.37 7.06
N VAL A 385 2.77 15.26 7.14
CA VAL A 385 2.66 16.41 6.26
C VAL A 385 3.28 17.61 6.96
N LEU A 386 4.42 18.07 6.44
CA LEU A 386 5.11 19.27 6.91
C LEU A 386 4.38 20.50 6.36
N LEU A 387 4.05 21.45 7.23
CA LEU A 387 3.23 22.61 6.90
C LEU A 387 3.94 23.92 7.28
N PRO A 388 3.69 25.03 6.56
CA PRO A 388 4.23 26.33 6.92
C PRO A 388 3.87 26.75 8.35
N GLY A 389 4.79 27.49 8.97
CA GLY A 389 4.68 27.96 10.36
C GLY A 389 4.94 26.87 11.38
N ASP A 390 5.86 25.95 11.09
CA ASP A 390 6.35 24.93 12.03
C ASP A 390 5.26 23.98 12.52
N ARG A 391 4.38 23.61 11.58
CA ARG A 391 3.26 22.71 11.83
C ARG A 391 3.50 21.36 11.18
N VAL A 392 3.08 20.30 11.85
CA VAL A 392 3.13 18.94 11.31
C VAL A 392 1.79 18.27 11.51
N LEU A 393 1.25 17.70 10.44
CA LEU A 393 0.03 16.90 10.48
C LEU A 393 0.35 15.42 10.37
N ILE A 394 -0.27 14.63 11.23
CA ILE A 394 -0.18 13.16 11.20
C ILE A 394 -1.58 12.54 11.17
N THR A 395 -1.70 11.41 10.48
CA THR A 395 -2.95 10.64 10.39
C THR A 395 -2.67 9.15 10.35
N SER A 396 -3.63 8.36 10.83
CA SER A 396 -3.66 6.89 10.75
C SER A 396 -5.13 6.44 10.77
N ASN A 397 -5.37 5.13 10.86
CA ASN A 397 -6.72 4.56 10.98
C ASN A 397 -7.56 5.08 12.18
N VAL A 398 -6.94 5.68 13.20
CA VAL A 398 -7.66 6.24 14.37
C VAL A 398 -8.07 7.71 14.23
N GLY A 399 -7.52 8.46 13.27
CA GLY A 399 -7.87 9.86 13.03
C GLY A 399 -6.72 10.72 12.51
N VAL A 400 -6.82 12.03 12.75
CA VAL A 400 -5.87 13.05 12.28
C VAL A 400 -5.67 14.12 13.35
N THR A 401 -4.47 14.69 13.43
CA THR A 401 -4.15 15.85 14.29
C THR A 401 -3.15 16.77 13.61
N LEU A 402 -3.31 18.06 13.88
CA LEU A 402 -2.34 19.10 13.52
C LEU A 402 -1.58 19.53 14.77
N LEU A 403 -0.25 19.50 14.68
CA LEU A 403 0.66 19.85 15.75
C LEU A 403 1.37 21.16 15.40
N GLN A 404 1.47 22.06 16.36
CA GLN A 404 2.39 23.20 16.34
C GLN A 404 3.65 22.83 17.10
N LEU A 405 4.81 23.14 16.53
CA LEU A 405 6.10 22.98 17.18
C LEU A 405 6.72 24.35 17.41
N THR A 406 7.33 24.51 18.59
CA THR A 406 8.15 25.66 18.95
C THR A 406 9.36 25.17 19.76
N HIS A 407 10.45 25.92 19.71
CA HIS A 407 11.73 25.58 20.30
C HIS A 407 12.31 26.80 21.02
N GLU A 408 12.49 26.69 22.34
CA GLU A 408 13.11 27.73 23.17
C GLU A 408 14.28 27.15 23.96
N GLU A 409 15.45 27.78 23.87
CA GLU A 409 16.69 27.52 24.64
C GLU A 409 17.28 26.09 24.62
N SER A 410 16.54 25.06 24.14
CA SER A 410 16.87 23.64 23.85
C SER A 410 15.64 22.72 24.09
N GLU A 411 14.50 23.26 24.52
CA GLU A 411 13.28 22.50 24.80
C GLU A 411 12.27 22.68 23.67
N TRP A 412 11.69 21.55 23.24
CA TRP A 412 10.65 21.52 22.23
C TRP A 412 9.28 21.44 22.87
N THR A 413 8.39 22.35 22.49
CA THR A 413 6.97 22.28 22.85
C THR A 413 6.16 21.83 21.64
N ILE A 414 5.34 20.80 21.84
CA ILE A 414 4.48 20.22 20.80
C ILE A 414 3.03 20.39 21.24
N THR A 415 2.32 21.30 20.60
CA THR A 415 0.95 21.66 20.95
C THR A 415 -0.01 21.15 19.87
N PRO A 416 -0.95 20.24 20.21
CA PRO A 416 -2.03 19.91 19.29
C PRO A 416 -2.93 21.13 19.08
N LEU A 417 -2.99 21.65 17.86
CA LEU A 417 -3.91 22.74 17.51
C LEU A 417 -5.35 22.21 17.43
N TRP A 418 -5.51 21.01 16.84
CA TRP A 418 -6.76 20.26 16.84
C TRP A 418 -6.50 18.77 16.62
N LYS A 419 -7.50 17.95 16.99
CA LYS A 419 -7.51 16.49 16.77
C LYS A 419 -8.94 16.01 16.55
N ASN A 420 -9.16 15.19 15.53
CA ASN A 420 -10.48 14.63 15.23
C ASN A 420 -10.37 13.31 14.42
N ARG A 421 -11.53 12.83 13.92
CA ARG A 421 -11.65 11.60 13.11
C ARG A 421 -12.13 11.89 11.67
N ASN A 422 -11.91 13.11 11.18
CA ASN A 422 -12.38 13.56 9.87
C ASN A 422 -11.59 13.00 8.70
N LEU A 423 -10.36 12.55 8.96
CA LEU A 423 -9.54 11.74 8.07
C LEU A 423 -8.97 10.59 8.88
N LYS A 424 -9.20 9.34 8.43
CA LYS A 424 -8.52 8.14 8.92
C LYS A 424 -7.81 7.49 7.74
N ALA A 425 -6.60 7.95 7.47
CA ALA A 425 -5.79 7.35 6.42
C ALA A 425 -5.17 6.05 6.95
N ASP A 426 -5.45 4.91 6.32
CA ASP A 426 -4.82 3.66 6.72
C ASP A 426 -3.33 3.66 6.33
N TYR A 427 -3.05 3.78 5.03
CA TYR A 427 -1.69 3.92 4.48
C TYR A 427 -1.62 4.78 3.21
N ALA A 428 -2.71 5.46 2.85
CA ALA A 428 -2.70 6.48 1.82
C ALA A 428 -2.10 7.77 2.39
N ASN A 429 -1.26 8.44 1.61
CA ASN A 429 -0.67 9.71 2.01
C ASN A 429 -1.63 10.88 1.73
N ALA A 430 -1.64 11.87 2.62
CA ALA A 430 -2.40 13.11 2.43
C ALA A 430 -1.55 14.18 1.73
N ILE A 431 -2.22 15.11 1.06
CA ILE A 431 -1.64 16.26 0.35
C ILE A 431 -2.18 17.54 0.96
N ALA A 432 -1.31 18.48 1.30
CA ALA A 432 -1.72 19.82 1.69
C ALA A 432 -1.56 20.81 0.53
N ARG A 433 -2.52 21.72 0.38
CA ARG A 433 -2.48 22.78 -0.64
C ARG A 433 -3.39 23.94 -0.22
N ASP A 434 -2.87 25.16 -0.29
CA ASP A 434 -3.64 26.41 -0.15
C ASP A 434 -4.52 26.49 1.11
N GLY A 435 -4.06 25.93 2.25
CA GLY A 435 -4.83 25.91 3.50
C GLY A 435 -5.78 24.72 3.65
N TYR A 436 -5.77 23.78 2.71
CA TYR A 436 -6.62 22.60 2.72
C TYR A 436 -5.80 21.31 2.70
N LEU A 437 -6.38 20.23 3.23
CA LEU A 437 -5.82 18.89 3.22
C LEU A 437 -6.71 17.95 2.42
N TYR A 438 -6.12 17.22 1.49
CA TYR A 438 -6.77 16.19 0.70
C TYR A 438 -6.21 14.81 1.07
N GLY A 439 -7.07 13.82 1.26
CA GLY A 439 -6.64 12.47 1.62
C GLY A 439 -7.76 11.44 1.52
N LEU A 440 -7.42 10.16 1.69
CA LEU A 440 -8.38 9.05 1.65
C LEU A 440 -8.77 8.63 3.07
N ASP A 441 -10.00 8.93 3.48
CA ASP A 441 -10.61 8.43 4.71
C ASP A 441 -11.24 7.05 4.43
N LYS A 442 -10.50 5.98 4.73
CA LYS A 442 -10.88 4.58 4.44
C LYS A 442 -11.32 4.39 2.98
N GLY A 443 -10.49 4.93 2.09
CA GLY A 443 -10.65 4.85 0.64
C GLY A 443 -11.67 5.78 0.00
N ILE A 444 -12.21 6.76 0.74
CA ILE A 444 -13.05 7.84 0.18
C ILE A 444 -12.29 9.16 0.29
N MET A 445 -12.23 9.94 -0.78
CA MET A 445 -11.54 11.24 -0.76
C MET A 445 -12.27 12.21 0.17
N VAL A 446 -11.50 12.97 0.94
CA VAL A 446 -11.97 14.06 1.79
C VAL A 446 -11.14 15.31 1.54
N CYS A 447 -11.77 16.47 1.80
CA CYS A 447 -11.07 17.73 1.98
C CYS A 447 -11.32 18.24 3.40
N LEU A 448 -10.25 18.60 4.10
CA LEU A 448 -10.31 19.27 5.40
C LEU A 448 -9.79 20.70 5.27
N ASP A 449 -10.38 21.59 6.05
CA ASP A 449 -9.81 22.90 6.35
C ASP A 449 -8.66 22.72 7.37
N LEU A 450 -7.44 23.19 7.04
CA LEU A 450 -6.27 22.98 7.90
C LEU A 450 -6.32 23.83 9.19
N GLU A 451 -7.03 24.96 9.18
CA GLU A 451 -7.11 25.84 10.35
C GLU A 451 -7.99 25.23 11.44
N SER A 452 -9.18 24.78 11.08
CA SER A 452 -10.19 24.24 11.99
C SER A 452 -10.16 22.72 12.15
N GLY A 453 -9.64 22.00 11.15
CA GLY A 453 -9.73 20.54 11.05
C GLY A 453 -11.11 20.04 10.63
N GLU A 454 -12.04 20.93 10.25
CA GLU A 454 -13.37 20.55 9.78
C GLU A 454 -13.34 19.90 8.39
N ARG A 455 -14.26 18.97 8.16
CA ARG A 455 -14.42 18.30 6.87
C ARG A 455 -15.34 19.11 5.98
N LEU A 456 -14.81 19.65 4.89
CA LEU A 456 -15.57 20.45 3.94
C LEU A 456 -16.42 19.56 3.03
N TRP A 457 -15.83 18.47 2.55
CA TRP A 457 -16.54 17.48 1.75
C TRP A 457 -15.92 16.08 1.88
N LYS A 458 -16.71 15.08 1.48
CA LYS A 458 -16.30 13.67 1.36
C LYS A 458 -17.00 13.06 0.15
N GLY A 459 -16.24 12.55 -0.82
CA GLY A 459 -16.77 12.05 -2.08
C GLY A 459 -15.73 11.26 -2.87
N GLY A 460 -16.17 10.42 -3.80
CA GLY A 460 -15.29 9.57 -4.60
C GLY A 460 -14.67 8.41 -3.82
N ARG A 461 -14.88 7.17 -4.27
CA ARG A 461 -14.31 5.97 -3.65
C ARG A 461 -13.19 5.41 -4.52
N TYR A 462 -11.98 5.43 -3.99
CA TYR A 462 -10.74 5.09 -4.68
C TYR A 462 -10.00 3.92 -4.04
N GLY A 463 -10.55 3.35 -2.96
CA GLY A 463 -9.91 2.28 -2.18
C GLY A 463 -8.62 2.80 -1.53
N HIS A 464 -7.69 1.91 -1.22
CA HIS A 464 -6.40 2.29 -0.67
C HIS A 464 -5.38 2.71 -1.73
N GLY A 465 -5.83 3.57 -2.66
CA GLY A 465 -4.99 4.17 -3.69
C GLY A 465 -3.97 5.17 -3.14
N GLN A 466 -3.11 5.68 -4.01
CA GLN A 466 -2.10 6.68 -3.70
C GLN A 466 -2.27 7.91 -4.59
N MET A 467 -1.78 9.06 -4.12
CA MET A 467 -1.93 10.32 -4.85
C MET A 467 -0.68 11.20 -4.79
N LEU A 468 -0.55 12.00 -5.85
CA LEU A 468 0.35 13.14 -5.96
C LEU A 468 -0.46 14.40 -6.29
N LEU A 469 0.15 15.56 -6.07
CA LEU A 469 -0.37 16.85 -6.52
C LEU A 469 0.49 17.39 -7.66
N SER A 470 -0.12 17.69 -8.80
CA SER A 470 0.53 18.35 -9.93
C SER A 470 -0.30 19.55 -10.36
N ASN A 471 0.27 20.74 -10.28
CA ASN A 471 -0.46 22.01 -10.48
C ASN A 471 -1.68 22.08 -9.56
N ASP A 472 -2.91 22.09 -10.08
CA ASP A 472 -4.19 22.11 -9.37
C ASP A 472 -4.92 20.76 -9.29
N LEU A 473 -4.23 19.69 -9.68
CA LEU A 473 -4.83 18.36 -9.84
C LEU A 473 -4.20 17.35 -8.89
N LEU A 474 -5.05 16.63 -8.17
CA LEU A 474 -4.69 15.38 -7.52
C LEU A 474 -4.65 14.29 -8.61
N VAL A 475 -3.45 13.74 -8.84
CA VAL A 475 -3.23 12.60 -9.72
C VAL A 475 -3.30 11.35 -8.85
N LEU A 476 -4.44 10.66 -8.90
CA LEU A 476 -4.74 9.52 -8.06
C LEU A 476 -4.62 8.22 -8.84
N LEU A 477 -3.94 7.23 -8.25
CA LEU A 477 -3.93 5.85 -8.70
C LEU A 477 -4.77 5.02 -7.71
N SER A 478 -5.92 4.53 -8.16
CA SER A 478 -6.88 3.81 -7.32
C SER A 478 -6.34 2.42 -6.95
N GLU A 479 -6.90 1.80 -5.90
CA GLU A 479 -6.52 0.44 -5.50
C GLU A 479 -6.72 -0.59 -6.61
N LYS A 480 -7.62 -0.31 -7.54
CA LYS A 480 -7.93 -1.17 -8.70
C LYS A 480 -7.08 -0.86 -9.92
N GLY A 481 -6.18 0.12 -9.84
CA GLY A 481 -5.29 0.52 -10.94
C GLY A 481 -5.91 1.49 -11.95
N GLU A 482 -6.99 2.17 -11.58
CA GLU A 482 -7.51 3.31 -12.36
C GLU A 482 -6.65 4.55 -12.08
N LEU A 483 -6.24 5.27 -13.12
CA LEU A 483 -5.76 6.64 -12.97
C LEU A 483 -6.95 7.58 -13.00
N VAL A 484 -6.97 8.53 -12.07
CA VAL A 484 -8.06 9.49 -11.88
C VAL A 484 -7.48 10.89 -11.64
N LEU A 485 -8.06 11.90 -12.29
CA LEU A 485 -7.81 13.31 -11.97
C LEU A 485 -8.94 13.87 -11.13
N VAL A 486 -8.58 14.46 -9.98
CA VAL A 486 -9.51 15.17 -9.10
C VAL A 486 -8.98 16.59 -8.90
N GLU A 487 -9.83 17.61 -9.01
CA GLU A 487 -9.42 18.98 -8.71
C GLU A 487 -9.15 19.14 -7.21
N ALA A 488 -8.03 19.78 -6.87
CA ALA A 488 -7.69 20.12 -5.50
C ALA A 488 -8.44 21.40 -5.08
N THR A 489 -9.75 21.29 -4.91
CA THR A 489 -10.66 22.39 -4.54
C THR A 489 -11.36 22.10 -3.20
N PRO A 490 -11.55 23.11 -2.33
CA PRO A 490 -12.30 22.95 -1.09
C PRO A 490 -13.83 23.02 -1.28
N GLN A 491 -14.32 23.36 -2.48
CA GLN A 491 -15.76 23.60 -2.70
C GLN A 491 -16.56 22.30 -2.74
N GLU A 492 -16.09 21.31 -3.50
CA GLU A 492 -16.76 20.01 -3.65
C GLU A 492 -15.77 18.95 -4.13
N HIS A 493 -16.18 17.68 -4.06
CA HIS A 493 -15.46 16.61 -4.74
C HIS A 493 -15.70 16.72 -6.25
N ARG A 494 -14.67 17.11 -7.01
CA ARG A 494 -14.75 17.26 -8.47
C ARG A 494 -13.75 16.36 -9.18
N GLU A 495 -14.22 15.19 -9.57
CA GLU A 495 -13.50 14.30 -10.47
C GLU A 495 -13.64 14.77 -11.93
N LEU A 496 -12.52 14.84 -12.65
CA LEU A 496 -12.50 15.33 -14.03
C LEU A 496 -12.55 14.20 -15.04
N THR A 497 -11.74 13.17 -14.84
CA THR A 497 -11.61 12.08 -15.80
C THR A 497 -10.92 10.87 -15.16
N ARG A 498 -11.11 9.69 -15.75
CA ARG A 498 -10.53 8.43 -15.30
C ARG A 498 -10.31 7.45 -16.46
N PHE A 499 -9.36 6.55 -16.31
CA PHE A 499 -9.26 5.35 -17.15
C PHE A 499 -8.54 4.22 -16.42
N GLN A 500 -8.74 2.98 -16.87
CA GLN A 500 -8.03 1.81 -16.35
C GLN A 500 -6.59 1.79 -16.88
N ALA A 501 -5.60 2.03 -16.02
CA ALA A 501 -4.21 2.16 -16.42
C ALA A 501 -3.43 0.84 -16.25
N ILE A 502 -3.63 0.17 -15.12
CA ILE A 502 -3.07 -1.16 -14.81
C ILE A 502 -4.11 -2.01 -14.09
N GLU A 503 -3.98 -3.33 -14.13
CA GLU A 503 -4.88 -4.32 -13.57
C GLU A 503 -4.32 -4.91 -12.28
N GLY A 504 -5.19 -5.15 -11.31
CA GLY A 504 -4.83 -5.77 -10.04
C GLY A 504 -4.61 -4.76 -8.90
N ARG A 505 -4.38 -5.33 -7.71
CA ARG A 505 -4.22 -4.57 -6.45
C ARG A 505 -3.02 -3.62 -6.53
N THR A 506 -3.31 -2.34 -6.40
CA THR A 506 -2.37 -1.25 -6.65
C THR A 506 -2.30 -0.33 -5.43
N TRP A 507 -1.25 -0.48 -4.61
CA TRP A 507 -1.03 0.36 -3.42
C TRP A 507 0.23 1.22 -3.54
N ASN A 508 0.94 1.11 -4.67
CA ASN A 508 2.18 1.81 -4.95
C ASN A 508 1.89 3.31 -5.17
N ASN A 509 2.82 4.16 -4.74
CA ASN A 509 2.75 5.57 -5.09
C ASN A 509 3.05 5.72 -6.60
N PRO A 510 2.27 6.49 -7.37
CA PRO A 510 2.66 6.83 -8.73
C PRO A 510 3.89 7.77 -8.69
N THR A 511 4.65 7.80 -9.79
CA THR A 511 5.73 8.78 -10.00
C THR A 511 5.41 9.60 -11.24
N LEU A 512 5.50 10.93 -11.16
CA LEU A 512 5.21 11.84 -12.26
C LEU A 512 6.41 12.75 -12.49
N VAL A 513 7.01 12.68 -13.68
CA VAL A 513 8.15 13.51 -14.10
C VAL A 513 7.80 14.17 -15.43
N ASP A 514 7.81 15.49 -15.47
CA ASP A 514 7.55 16.29 -16.69
C ASP A 514 6.26 15.89 -17.44
N GLY A 515 5.21 15.55 -16.69
CA GLY A 515 3.92 15.14 -17.23
C GLY A 515 3.86 13.69 -17.72
N ILE A 516 4.95 12.93 -17.59
CA ILE A 516 4.98 11.49 -17.83
C ILE A 516 4.81 10.76 -16.50
N ILE A 517 3.78 9.92 -16.42
CA ILE A 517 3.55 9.09 -15.25
C ILE A 517 4.19 7.71 -15.42
N TYR A 518 4.77 7.21 -14.34
CA TYR A 518 5.31 5.86 -14.18
C TYR A 518 4.55 5.22 -13.03
N ILE A 519 3.87 4.12 -13.32
CA ILE A 519 3.04 3.40 -12.36
C ILE A 519 3.38 1.93 -12.38
N ARG A 520 3.22 1.29 -11.23
CA ARG A 520 3.30 -0.16 -11.12
C ARG A 520 2.38 -0.65 -10.03
N ASN A 521 2.16 -1.95 -10.06
CA ASN A 521 1.67 -2.69 -8.93
C ASN A 521 2.52 -3.94 -8.71
N HIS A 522 1.95 -4.94 -8.05
CA HIS A 522 2.62 -6.20 -7.76
C HIS A 522 2.63 -7.19 -8.95
N LEU A 523 2.09 -6.84 -10.12
CA LEU A 523 1.98 -7.72 -11.30
C LEU A 523 2.55 -7.07 -12.56
N GLU A 524 2.27 -5.78 -12.77
CA GLU A 524 2.71 -5.05 -13.96
C GLU A 524 3.09 -3.60 -13.69
N MET A 525 3.73 -2.99 -14.68
CA MET A 525 4.10 -1.59 -14.72
C MET A 525 3.77 -0.96 -16.06
N ALA A 526 3.55 0.36 -16.06
CA ALA A 526 3.23 1.11 -17.26
C ALA A 526 3.72 2.57 -17.17
N SER A 527 3.89 3.18 -18.34
CA SER A 527 4.12 4.62 -18.47
C SER A 527 3.16 5.25 -19.47
N TYR A 528 2.62 6.42 -19.11
CA TYR A 528 1.71 7.21 -19.93
C TYR A 528 2.16 8.66 -20.01
N ASP A 529 1.88 9.29 -21.14
CA ASP A 529 2.05 10.73 -21.31
C ASP A 529 0.75 11.45 -20.93
N LEU A 530 0.77 12.19 -19.81
CA LEU A 530 -0.39 12.90 -19.28
C LEU A 530 -0.44 14.37 -19.71
N ARG A 531 0.52 14.85 -20.51
CA ARG A 531 0.62 16.27 -20.89
C ARG A 531 -0.62 16.70 -21.67
N ALA A 532 -1.06 17.93 -21.42
CA ALA A 532 -2.07 18.54 -22.28
C ALA A 532 -1.51 18.66 -23.70
N SER A 533 -2.31 18.33 -24.71
CA SER A 533 -1.91 18.56 -26.10
C SER A 533 -1.62 20.05 -26.29
N THR A 534 -0.39 20.41 -26.62
CA THR A 534 -0.11 21.72 -27.19
C THR A 534 -0.81 21.72 -28.55
N SER A 535 -1.97 22.38 -28.65
CA SER A 535 -2.52 22.66 -29.98
C SER A 535 -1.43 23.41 -30.77
N PRO A 536 -1.08 22.97 -31.98
CA PRO A 536 -0.07 23.63 -32.81
C PRO A 536 -0.45 25.08 -33.15
#